data_AF-A0AAE3G2F8-F1
#
_entry.id   AF-A0AAE3G2F8-F1
#
_cell.length_a   1.000
_cell.length_b   1.000
_cell.length_c   1.000
_cell.angle_alpha   90.00
_cell.angle_beta   90.00
_cell.angle_gamma   90.00
#
_symmetry.space_group_name_H-M   'P 1'
#
loop_
_entity.id
_entity.type
_entity.pdbx_description
1 polymer ?
#
loop_
_entity_poly.entity_id
_entity_poly.type
_entity_poly.pdbx_seq_one_letter_code
_entity_poly.pdbx_strand_id
1 'polypeptide(L)'
;MSGTTTNDFDADAYLAINRAVRPHAKDVILSTDAVRTVADLDRVAIHGRCRLIHEADTFFGGEESMDFVSPVLENPTWLTVAIQAQAMIECVGDRHHVFLEALHEHPGATDIATYRFVMGS
;
A
#
# COMPACT_ATOMS: atom_id res chain seq x y z
N MET A 1 -32.50 -27.07 -6.02
CA MET A 1 -31.25 -27.35 -6.75
C MET A 1 -30.17 -26.49 -6.09
N SER A 2 -29.33 -27.10 -5.27
CA SER A 2 -28.29 -26.43 -4.47
C SER A 2 -26.97 -26.57 -5.20
N GLY A 3 -26.36 -25.46 -5.61
CA GLY A 3 -25.03 -25.42 -6.20
C GLY A 3 -24.08 -24.69 -5.27
N THR A 4 -23.29 -25.44 -4.50
CA THR A 4 -22.18 -24.95 -3.70
C THR A 4 -20.96 -24.88 -4.61
N THR A 5 -20.43 -23.68 -4.88
CA THR A 5 -19.13 -23.50 -5.52
C THR A 5 -18.05 -23.48 -4.44
N THR A 6 -17.29 -24.58 -4.34
CA THR A 6 -16.03 -24.62 -3.60
C THR A 6 -14.99 -23.81 -4.37
N ASN A 7 -14.43 -22.79 -3.73
CA ASN A 7 -13.20 -22.14 -4.18
C ASN A 7 -12.06 -23.14 -3.93
N ASP A 8 -11.73 -23.93 -4.95
CA ASP A 8 -10.54 -24.76 -4.95
C ASP A 8 -9.32 -23.85 -5.06
N PHE A 9 -8.70 -23.58 -3.91
CA PHE A 9 -7.39 -22.95 -3.84
C PHE A 9 -6.36 -23.94 -4.41
N ASP A 10 -5.84 -23.63 -5.59
CA ASP A 10 -4.81 -24.42 -6.25
C ASP A 10 -3.47 -24.24 -5.51
N ALA A 11 -3.24 -25.13 -4.55
CA ALA A 11 -2.02 -25.17 -3.75
C ALA A 11 -0.77 -25.45 -4.61
N ASP A 12 -0.92 -26.10 -5.77
CA ASP A 12 0.19 -26.42 -6.66
C ASP A 12 0.62 -25.17 -7.45
N ALA A 13 -0.32 -24.29 -7.82
CA ALA A 13 0.00 -22.97 -8.36
C ALA A 13 0.75 -22.10 -7.33
N TYR A 14 0.37 -22.15 -6.05
CA TYR A 14 1.04 -21.41 -4.97
C TYR A 14 2.45 -21.96 -4.68
N LEU A 15 2.64 -23.29 -4.77
CA LEU A 15 3.96 -23.92 -4.61
C LEU A 15 4.88 -23.68 -5.82
N ALA A 16 4.33 -23.60 -7.03
CA ALA A 16 5.09 -23.33 -8.25
C ALA A 16 5.65 -21.91 -8.27
N ILE A 17 4.88 -20.91 -7.81
CA ILE A 17 5.36 -19.53 -7.62
C ILE A 17 6.50 -19.51 -6.59
N ASN A 18 6.33 -20.19 -5.46
CA ASN A 18 7.33 -20.22 -4.39
C ASN A 18 8.61 -21.01 -4.75
N ARG A 19 8.54 -22.01 -5.63
CA ARG A 19 9.73 -22.78 -6.08
C ARG A 19 10.53 -22.12 -7.19
N ALA A 20 9.96 -21.16 -7.92
CA ALA A 20 10.68 -20.43 -8.97
C ALA A 20 11.61 -19.34 -8.41
N VAL A 21 11.45 -18.96 -7.14
CA VAL A 21 12.32 -18.00 -6.45
C VAL A 21 13.56 -18.73 -5.92
N ARG A 22 14.58 -18.84 -6.78
CA ARG A 22 15.94 -19.14 -6.30
C ARG A 22 16.43 -17.96 -5.46
N PRO A 23 17.13 -18.17 -4.33
CA PRO A 23 17.79 -17.09 -3.61
C PRO A 23 19.06 -16.71 -4.38
N HIS A 24 18.90 -15.96 -5.47
CA HIS A 24 20.00 -15.27 -6.12
C HIS A 24 19.82 -13.78 -5.90
N ALA A 25 20.81 -13.22 -5.18
CA ALA A 25 21.14 -11.82 -5.02
C ALA A 25 19.96 -10.86 -4.84
N LYS A 26 19.85 -10.29 -3.63
CA LYS A 26 18.97 -9.16 -3.26
C LYS A 26 18.80 -8.19 -4.44
N ASP A 27 17.67 -8.27 -5.11
CA ASP A 27 17.30 -7.30 -6.14
C ASP A 27 16.98 -5.99 -5.42
N VAL A 28 17.98 -5.12 -5.43
CA VAL A 28 17.92 -3.75 -4.90
C VAL A 28 17.21 -2.90 -5.95
N ILE A 29 16.01 -2.40 -5.61
CA ILE A 29 15.36 -1.34 -6.38
C ILE A 29 16.03 -0.01 -5.98
N LEU A 30 16.64 0.67 -6.96
CA LEU A 30 17.51 1.83 -6.76
C LEU A 30 16.76 3.16 -6.73
N SER A 31 17.21 4.09 -5.87
CA SER A 31 17.36 5.52 -6.17
C SER A 31 18.43 6.16 -5.27
N THR A 32 19.18 7.11 -5.83
CA THR A 32 20.46 7.65 -5.37
C THR A 32 20.31 8.59 -4.17
N ASP A 33 20.95 8.20 -3.06
CA ASP A 33 21.69 9.05 -2.10
C ASP A 33 21.27 9.01 -0.63
N ALA A 34 20.13 8.44 -0.24
CA ALA A 34 19.85 8.19 1.19
C ALA A 34 18.72 7.19 1.52
N VAL A 35 18.20 6.43 0.56
CA VAL A 35 17.03 5.58 0.81
C VAL A 35 17.44 4.31 1.57
N ARG A 36 17.06 4.21 2.85
CA ARG A 36 17.01 2.91 3.55
C ARG A 36 15.87 2.11 2.93
N THR A 37 16.19 1.19 2.04
CA THR A 37 15.23 0.22 1.49
C THR A 37 14.49 -0.49 2.62
N VAL A 38 13.16 -0.49 2.56
CA VAL A 38 12.35 -1.42 3.37
C VAL A 38 12.42 -2.78 2.70
N ALA A 39 13.41 -3.59 3.09
CA ALA A 39 13.55 -4.97 2.61
C ALA A 39 12.64 -5.96 3.38
N ASP A 40 11.85 -5.45 4.32
CA ASP A 40 11.01 -6.22 5.23
C ASP A 40 9.62 -5.57 5.30
N LEU A 41 8.70 -6.09 4.49
CA LEU A 41 7.32 -5.60 4.40
C LEU A 41 6.48 -5.98 5.63
N ASP A 42 6.91 -6.98 6.42
CA ASP A 42 6.22 -7.42 7.63
C ASP A 42 6.56 -6.55 8.84
N ARG A 43 7.58 -5.69 8.72
CA ARG A 43 7.91 -4.72 9.75
C ARG A 43 6.78 -3.71 9.93
N VAL A 44 6.43 -3.46 11.20
CA VAL A 44 5.51 -2.38 11.60
C VAL A 44 6.02 -1.03 11.08
N ALA A 45 5.18 -0.34 10.30
CA ALA A 45 5.46 0.96 9.70
C ALA A 45 5.03 2.10 10.63
N ILE A 46 3.85 1.98 11.25
CA ILE A 46 3.30 2.95 12.20
C ILE A 46 2.93 2.21 13.48
N HIS A 47 3.30 2.74 14.65
CA HIS A 47 2.88 2.18 15.93
C HIS A 47 1.59 2.84 16.44
N GLY A 48 0.70 2.05 17.03
CA GLY A 48 -0.59 2.49 17.56
C GLY A 48 -1.70 2.53 16.51
N ARG A 49 -2.83 3.15 16.89
CA ARG A 49 -3.98 3.32 15.99
C ARG A 49 -3.75 4.50 15.05
N CYS A 50 -3.98 4.30 13.76
CA CYS A 50 -3.81 5.36 12.76
C CYS A 50 -4.82 5.28 11.61
N ARG A 51 -4.88 6.34 10.81
CA ARG A 51 -5.52 6.39 9.49
C ARG A 51 -4.56 6.91 8.44
N LEU A 52 -4.73 6.44 7.21
CA LEU A 52 -4.02 6.91 6.03
C LEU A 52 -4.98 7.68 5.14
N ILE A 53 -4.54 8.81 4.60
CA ILE A 53 -5.36 9.68 3.77
C ILE A 53 -4.62 10.15 2.51
N HIS A 54 -5.40 10.55 1.51
CA HIS A 54 -4.93 11.33 0.36
C HIS A 54 -6.10 12.16 -0.17
N GLU A 55 -5.83 13.40 -0.61
CA GLU A 55 -6.86 14.26 -1.19
C GLU A 55 -7.12 13.85 -2.64
N ALA A 56 -8.33 14.11 -3.12
CA ALA A 56 -8.64 14.01 -4.54
C ALA A 56 -7.71 14.93 -5.36
N ASP A 57 -7.33 14.45 -6.55
CA ASP A 57 -6.55 15.20 -7.52
C ASP A 57 -7.24 15.10 -8.88
N THR A 58 -7.94 16.16 -9.27
CA THR A 58 -8.65 16.18 -10.56
C THR A 58 -7.73 16.36 -11.76
N PHE A 59 -6.49 16.82 -11.55
CA PHE A 59 -5.53 17.00 -12.62
C PHE A 59 -4.93 15.66 -13.06
N PHE A 60 -4.46 14.84 -12.11
CA PHE A 60 -3.90 13.52 -12.41
C PHE A 60 -4.93 12.38 -12.34
N GLY A 61 -5.90 12.48 -11.44
CA GLY A 61 -6.92 11.46 -11.20
C GLY A 61 -8.24 11.64 -11.97
N GLY A 62 -8.43 12.80 -12.61
CA GLY A 62 -9.61 13.10 -13.41
C GLY A 62 -10.84 13.54 -12.60
N GLU A 63 -11.96 13.77 -13.29
CA GLU A 63 -13.18 14.34 -12.70
C GLU A 63 -13.84 13.43 -11.65
N GLU A 64 -13.59 12.12 -11.72
CA GLU A 64 -14.11 11.12 -10.78
C GLU A 64 -13.23 10.93 -9.53
N SER A 65 -12.13 11.70 -9.41
CA SER A 65 -11.22 11.63 -8.27
C SER A 65 -11.93 11.93 -6.95
N MET A 66 -11.67 11.10 -5.93
CA MET A 66 -12.26 11.23 -4.59
C MET A 66 -11.19 11.18 -3.51
N ASP A 67 -11.45 11.87 -2.39
CA ASP A 67 -10.61 11.78 -1.20
C ASP A 67 -10.55 10.32 -0.72
N PHE A 68 -9.33 9.83 -0.51
CA PHE A 68 -9.09 8.54 0.07
C PHE A 68 -8.95 8.65 1.59
N VAL A 69 -9.67 7.81 2.32
CA VAL A 69 -9.51 7.62 3.77
C VAL A 69 -9.54 6.12 4.08
N SER A 70 -8.46 5.62 4.67
CA SER A 70 -8.40 4.21 5.07
C SER A 70 -9.34 3.91 6.25
N PRO A 71 -9.68 2.62 6.48
CA PRO A 71 -10.13 2.16 7.79
C PRO A 71 -9.13 2.56 8.90
N VAL A 72 -9.56 2.52 10.15
CA VAL A 72 -8.62 2.63 11.27
C VAL A 72 -7.75 1.37 11.30
N LEU A 73 -6.45 1.56 11.28
CA LEU A 73 -5.44 0.51 11.35
C LEU A 73 -4.80 0.51 12.73
N GLU A 74 -4.31 -0.64 13.18
CA GLU A 74 -3.54 -0.76 14.43
C GLU A 74 -2.21 -1.45 14.13
N ASN A 75 -1.11 -0.76 14.43
CA ASN A 75 0.25 -1.23 14.14
C ASN A 75 0.46 -1.75 12.69
N PRO A 76 0.02 -1.02 11.64
CA PRO A 76 0.11 -1.54 10.27
C PRO A 76 1.56 -1.77 9.86
N THR A 77 1.81 -2.88 9.16
CA THR A 77 3.09 -3.19 8.54
C THR A 77 3.27 -2.41 7.24
N TRP A 78 4.49 -2.38 6.70
CA TRP A 78 4.75 -1.79 5.38
C TRP A 78 3.94 -2.45 4.25
N LEU A 79 3.67 -3.76 4.34
CA LEU A 79 2.75 -4.44 3.41
C LEU A 79 1.34 -3.86 3.50
N THR A 80 0.82 -3.69 4.72
CA THR A 80 -0.50 -3.09 4.93
C THR A 80 -0.56 -1.67 4.36
N VAL A 81 0.48 -0.86 4.60
CA VAL A 81 0.58 0.49 4.04
C VAL A 81 0.59 0.45 2.51
N ALA A 82 1.35 -0.45 1.89
CA ALA A 82 1.41 -0.59 0.42
C ALA A 82 0.06 -1.00 -0.18
N ILE A 83 -0.68 -1.91 0.48
CA ILE A 83 -2.05 -2.28 0.08
C ILE A 83 -2.97 -1.05 0.11
N GLN A 84 -2.86 -0.22 1.16
CA GLN A 84 -3.66 1.01 1.24
C GLN A 84 -3.23 2.04 0.19
N ALA A 85 -1.93 2.14 -0.13
CA ALA A 85 -1.46 3.01 -1.20
C ALA A 85 -2.03 2.59 -2.58
N GLN A 86 -2.10 1.29 -2.86
CA GLN A 86 -2.77 0.80 -4.06
C GLN A 86 -4.27 1.14 -4.06
N ALA A 87 -4.96 0.92 -2.94
CA ALA A 87 -6.38 1.27 -2.83
C ALA A 87 -6.62 2.78 -3.01
N MET A 88 -5.68 3.61 -2.54
CA MET A 88 -5.68 5.05 -2.75
C MET A 88 -5.52 5.40 -4.23
N ILE A 89 -4.57 4.80 -4.95
CA ILE A 89 -4.37 5.02 -6.39
C ILE A 89 -5.66 4.73 -7.17
N GLU A 90 -6.35 3.62 -6.88
CA GLU A 90 -7.61 3.29 -7.55
C GLU A 90 -8.77 4.23 -7.17
N CYS A 91 -8.78 4.77 -5.94
CA CYS A 91 -9.81 5.71 -5.47
C CYS A 91 -9.62 7.13 -6.01
N VAL A 92 -8.39 7.62 -5.99
CA VAL A 92 -8.03 8.97 -6.45
C VAL A 92 -7.95 8.99 -7.98
N GLY A 93 -7.61 7.86 -8.62
CA GLY A 93 -7.44 7.75 -10.06
C GLY A 93 -6.08 8.20 -10.57
N ASP A 94 -5.19 8.68 -9.68
CA ASP A 94 -3.85 9.14 -10.05
C ASP A 94 -2.95 7.95 -10.39
N ARG A 95 -2.82 7.68 -11.70
CA ARG A 95 -1.93 6.65 -12.25
C ARG A 95 -0.57 7.20 -12.68
N HIS A 96 -0.31 8.49 -12.44
CA HIS A 96 0.98 9.10 -12.68
C HIS A 96 1.91 8.89 -11.48
N HIS A 97 1.38 9.06 -10.26
CA HIS A 97 2.16 8.88 -9.02
C HIS A 97 1.89 7.51 -8.38
N VAL A 98 2.63 6.50 -8.80
CA VAL A 98 2.41 5.09 -8.41
C VAL A 98 3.46 4.53 -7.44
N PHE A 99 4.45 5.33 -7.03
CA PHE A 99 5.49 4.93 -6.09
C PHE A 99 5.21 5.51 -4.70
N LEU A 100 5.08 4.65 -3.68
CA LEU A 100 5.01 5.11 -2.29
C LEU A 100 6.39 5.60 -1.83
N GLU A 101 6.54 6.91 -1.65
CA GLU A 101 7.81 7.51 -1.22
C GLU A 101 7.88 7.69 0.30
N ALA A 102 6.82 8.21 0.90
CA ALA A 102 6.78 8.53 2.33
C ALA A 102 5.37 8.59 2.90
N LEU A 103 5.31 8.69 4.23
CA LEU A 103 4.12 9.04 4.99
C LEU A 103 4.42 10.31 5.78
N HIS A 104 3.60 11.35 5.62
CA HIS A 104 3.70 12.58 6.39
C HIS A 104 2.59 12.62 7.43
N GLU A 105 2.93 12.93 8.67
CA GLU A 105 1.90 13.22 9.69
C GLU A 105 1.01 14.37 9.21
N HIS A 106 -0.29 14.14 9.24
CA HIS A 106 -1.28 15.15 8.91
C HIS A 106 -1.86 15.71 10.21
N PRO A 107 -1.57 16.98 10.55
CA PRO A 107 -2.06 17.59 11.77
C PRO A 107 -3.58 17.78 11.67
N GLY A 108 -4.34 16.94 12.38
CA GLY A 108 -5.78 17.01 12.51
C GLY A 108 -6.23 16.95 13.96
N ALA A 109 -7.38 17.57 14.27
CA ALA A 109 -7.98 17.57 15.61
C ALA A 109 -8.72 16.25 15.94
N THR A 110 -8.11 15.10 15.62
CA THR A 110 -8.70 13.78 15.81
C THR A 110 -8.03 13.01 16.95
N ASP A 111 -8.77 12.07 17.55
CA ASP A 111 -8.30 11.16 18.60
C ASP A 111 -7.37 10.05 18.06
N ILE A 112 -7.23 9.96 16.74
CA ILE A 112 -6.43 8.97 16.03
C ILE A 112 -5.38 9.69 15.17
N ALA A 113 -4.14 9.19 15.19
CA ALA A 113 -3.06 9.73 14.37
C ALA A 113 -3.39 9.56 12.88
N THR A 114 -3.19 10.61 12.10
CA THR A 114 -3.49 10.61 10.66
C THR A 114 -2.23 10.87 9.87
N TYR A 115 -2.02 10.10 8.80
CA TYR A 115 -0.86 10.24 7.92
C TYR A 115 -1.33 10.39 6.48
N ARG A 116 -0.73 11.33 5.75
CA ARG A 116 -0.92 11.52 4.32
C ARG A 116 0.12 10.71 3.54
N PHE A 117 -0.31 10.05 2.47
CA PHE A 117 0.60 9.47 1.48
C PHE A 117 1.37 10.54 0.71
N VAL A 118 2.67 10.31 0.53
CA VAL A 118 3.51 11.02 -0.43
C VAL A 118 3.87 10.04 -1.55
N MET A 119 3.46 10.38 -2.76
CA MET A 119 3.55 9.50 -3.93
C MET A 119 4.47 10.13 -4.98
N GLY A 120 5.32 9.31 -5.60
CA GLY A 120 6.25 9.68 -6.67
C GLY A 120 5.88 9.02 -8.01
N SER A 121 6.49 9.52 -9.09
CA SER A 121 6.30 9.09 -10.48
C SER A 121 7.54 8.47 -11.12
#